data_AF-A0A7R9MQ36-F1
#
_entry.id   AF-A0A7R9MQ36-F1
#
_cell.length_a   1.000
_cell.length_b   1.000
_cell.length_c   1.000
_cell.angle_alpha   90.00
_cell.angle_beta   90.00
_cell.angle_gamma   90.00
#
_symmetry.space_group_name_H-M   'P 1'
#
loop_
_entity.id
_entity.type
_entity.pdbx_description
1 polymer ?
#
loop_
_entity_poly.entity_id
_entity_poly.type
_entity_poly.pdbx_seq_one_letter_code
_entity_poly.pdbx_strand_id
1 'polypeptide(L)'
;MSHFDLKVWVAVNRDGLHLISKEKPELLLSIDYNDLCWAIGCPQDSSDPNCIPCLFIQIPEENDKNNTILQIFSRQYKLIEQILNSFIDDAKKSLSVDHVSCDVVDGGGPLSAESVSTPFSFGSNSKTLNRKKLSLATFDNSGQCINKTGSWVRSQHRRTIN
;
A
#
# COMPACT_ATOMS: atom_id res chain seq x y z
N MET A 1 -14.04 -23.77 6.64
CA MET A 1 -14.26 -22.31 6.64
C MET A 1 -14.13 -21.83 5.20
N SER A 2 -15.23 -21.41 4.61
CA SER A 2 -15.27 -20.80 3.27
C SER A 2 -14.60 -19.43 3.32
N HIS A 3 -13.46 -19.29 2.63
CA HIS A 3 -12.73 -18.04 2.54
C HIS A 3 -13.46 -17.07 1.60
N PHE A 4 -14.35 -16.26 2.17
CA PHE A 4 -15.01 -15.14 1.47
C PHE A 4 -14.12 -13.89 1.47
N ASP A 5 -14.38 -12.98 0.55
CA ASP A 5 -13.79 -11.65 0.56
C ASP A 5 -14.11 -10.94 1.90
N LEU A 6 -13.09 -10.34 2.50
CA LEU A 6 -13.21 -9.68 3.79
C LEU A 6 -13.57 -8.20 3.61
N LYS A 7 -14.60 -7.73 4.31
CA LYS A 7 -14.92 -6.29 4.35
C LYS A 7 -13.88 -5.56 5.18
N VAL A 8 -13.20 -4.60 4.56
CA VAL A 8 -12.16 -3.78 5.19
C VAL A 8 -12.40 -2.29 5.01
N TRP A 9 -11.87 -1.49 5.93
CA TRP A 9 -11.58 -0.08 5.71
C TRP A 9 -10.19 0.05 5.09
N VAL A 10 -10.09 0.89 4.07
CA VAL A 10 -8.80 1.31 3.49
C VAL A 10 -8.52 2.70 4.03
N ALA A 11 -7.48 2.83 4.84
CA ALA A 11 -7.02 4.11 5.37
C ALA A 11 -5.70 4.47 4.70
N VAL A 12 -5.57 5.73 4.28
CA VAL A 12 -4.36 6.28 3.68
C VAL A 12 -4.02 7.54 4.45
N ASN A 13 -2.80 7.63 4.96
CA ASN A 13 -2.30 8.77 5.71
C ASN A 13 -0.84 9.06 5.33
N ARG A 14 -0.18 10.00 6.01
CA ARG A 14 1.23 10.34 5.74
C ARG A 14 2.22 9.18 5.95
N ASP A 15 1.85 8.17 6.73
CA ASP A 15 2.72 7.04 7.03
C ASP A 15 2.60 5.93 5.99
N GLY A 16 1.45 5.82 5.30
CA GLY A 16 1.25 4.81 4.27
C GLY A 16 -0.20 4.35 4.10
N LEU A 17 -0.35 3.10 3.65
CA LEU A 17 -1.63 2.45 3.43
C LEU A 17 -1.91 1.39 4.50
N HIS A 18 -3.12 1.43 5.04
CA HIS A 18 -3.55 0.60 6.15
C HIS A 18 -4.87 -0.10 5.81
N LEU A 19 -4.96 -1.39 6.11
CA LEU A 19 -6.20 -2.16 6.02
C LEU A 19 -6.67 -2.53 7.42
N ILE A 20 -7.91 -2.18 7.73
CA ILE A 20 -8.52 -2.42 9.03
C ILE A 20 -9.77 -3.26 8.80
N SER A 21 -9.95 -4.34 9.57
CA SER A 21 -11.16 -5.15 9.47
C SER A 21 -12.41 -4.32 9.84
N LYS A 22 -13.51 -4.47 9.08
CA LYS A 22 -14.79 -3.84 9.45
C LYS A 22 -15.54 -4.60 10.54
N GLU A 23 -15.25 -5.88 10.70
CA GLU A 23 -15.95 -6.73 11.67
C GLU A 23 -15.35 -6.61 13.07
N LYS A 24 -14.03 -6.43 13.15
CA LYS A 24 -13.28 -6.25 14.40
C LYS A 24 -12.27 -5.12 14.20
N PRO A 25 -12.09 -4.19 15.15
CA PRO A 25 -11.16 -3.06 15.01
C PRO A 25 -9.70 -3.55 15.11
N GLU A 26 -9.25 -4.24 14.08
CA GLU A 26 -7.96 -4.90 14.00
C GLU A 26 -7.25 -4.50 12.71
N LEU A 27 -5.96 -4.16 12.84
CA LEU A 27 -5.07 -3.86 11.74
C LEU A 27 -4.66 -5.16 11.03
N LEU A 28 -4.98 -5.26 9.74
CA LEU A 28 -4.70 -6.42 8.89
C LEU A 28 -3.42 -6.24 8.07
N LEU A 29 -3.19 -5.03 7.59
CA LEU A 29 -2.01 -4.62 6.84
C LEU A 29 -1.67 -3.18 7.19
N SER A 30 -0.39 -2.90 7.39
CA SER A 30 0.21 -1.56 7.38
C SER A 30 1.47 -1.62 6.55
N ILE A 31 1.55 -0.79 5.52
CA ILE A 31 2.70 -0.70 4.61
C ILE A 31 3.00 0.77 4.35
N ASP A 32 4.27 1.14 4.50
CA ASP A 32 4.73 2.49 4.22
C ASP A 32 4.93 2.73 2.72
N TYR A 33 5.18 3.98 2.34
CA TYR A 33 5.37 4.36 0.94
C TYR A 33 6.66 3.85 0.30
N ASN A 34 7.67 3.45 1.08
CA ASN A 34 8.92 2.92 0.54
C ASN A 34 8.74 1.49 0.04
N ASP A 35 7.92 0.71 0.74
CA ASP A 35 7.63 -0.69 0.40
C ASP A 35 6.36 -0.86 -0.46
N LEU A 36 5.52 0.19 -0.57
CA LEU A 36 4.25 0.13 -1.26
C LEU A 36 4.42 0.10 -2.79
N CYS A 37 4.09 -1.03 -3.39
CA CYS A 37 3.93 -1.18 -4.84
C CYS A 37 2.47 -1.56 -5.15
N TRP A 38 1.83 -0.86 -6.09
CA TRP A 38 0.44 -1.13 -6.45
C TRP A 38 0.17 -1.04 -7.96
N ALA A 39 -0.91 -1.70 -8.37
CA ALA A 39 -1.44 -1.63 -9.73
C ALA A 39 -2.97 -1.64 -9.71
N ILE A 40 -3.59 -0.99 -10.70
CA ILE A 40 -5.04 -0.98 -10.87
C ILE A 40 -5.47 -2.03 -11.89
N GLY A 41 -6.39 -2.90 -11.50
CA GLY A 41 -7.13 -3.78 -12.40
C GLY A 41 -8.52 -3.21 -12.69
N CYS A 42 -8.74 -2.79 -13.94
CA CYS A 42 -10.06 -2.38 -14.42
C CYS A 42 -10.77 -3.54 -15.13
N PRO A 43 -12.09 -3.69 -14.96
CA PRO A 43 -12.92 -4.55 -15.82
C PRO A 43 -12.73 -4.21 -17.29
N GLN A 44 -12.65 -5.22 -18.16
CA GLN A 44 -12.75 -4.99 -19.60
C GLN A 44 -14.16 -4.57 -20.02
N ASP A 45 -15.16 -5.05 -19.29
CA ASP A 45 -16.56 -4.68 -19.48
C ASP A 45 -17.04 -3.86 -18.29
N SER A 46 -17.21 -2.56 -18.51
CA SER A 46 -17.73 -1.63 -17.50
C SER A 46 -19.24 -1.73 -17.30
N SER A 47 -19.94 -2.53 -18.13
CA SER A 47 -21.40 -2.71 -18.05
C SER A 47 -21.82 -3.77 -17.03
N ASP A 48 -20.93 -4.72 -16.67
CA ASP A 48 -21.23 -5.71 -15.64
C ASP A 48 -21.09 -5.09 -14.23
N PRO A 49 -22.19 -4.92 -13.48
CA PRO A 49 -22.16 -4.32 -12.14
C PRO A 49 -21.39 -5.17 -11.11
N ASN A 50 -21.14 -6.45 -11.42
CA ASN A 50 -20.37 -7.37 -10.58
C ASN A 50 -18.87 -7.31 -10.87
N CYS A 51 -18.46 -6.73 -12.00
CA CYS A 51 -17.07 -6.50 -12.31
C CYS A 51 -16.62 -5.18 -11.69
N ILE A 52 -16.12 -5.23 -10.46
CA ILE A 52 -15.67 -4.05 -9.72
C ILE A 52 -14.15 -3.89 -9.92
N PRO A 53 -13.65 -2.66 -10.15
CA PRO A 53 -12.22 -2.38 -10.16
C PRO A 53 -11.53 -2.84 -8.89
N CYS A 54 -10.25 -3.19 -9.04
CA CYS A 54 -9.44 -3.66 -7.94
C CYS A 54 -8.07 -2.98 -7.92
N LEU A 55 -7.56 -2.84 -6.70
CA LEU A 55 -6.20 -2.42 -6.41
C LEU A 55 -5.41 -3.67 -6.03
N PHE A 56 -4.36 -3.96 -6.77
CA PHE A 56 -3.38 -4.98 -6.42
C PHE A 56 -2.27 -4.33 -5.62
N ILE A 57 -2.01 -4.85 -4.43
CA ILE A 57 -0.89 -4.45 -3.58
C ILE A 57 0.15 -5.56 -3.60
N GLN A 58 1.34 -5.25 -4.07
CA GLN A 58 2.49 -6.13 -3.95
C GLN A 58 3.16 -5.90 -2.60
N ILE A 59 3.33 -6.99 -1.88
CA ILE A 59 3.89 -7.07 -0.55
C ILE A 59 5.25 -7.77 -0.72
N PRO A 60 6.37 -7.02 -0.63
CA PRO A 60 7.70 -7.62 -0.65
C PRO A 60 7.89 -8.63 0.49
N GLU A 61 8.49 -9.78 0.23
CA GLU A 61 8.86 -10.75 1.26
C GLU A 61 10.33 -10.53 1.67
N GLU A 62 10.69 -10.81 2.92
CA GLU A 62 12.03 -10.54 3.50
C GLU A 62 13.22 -11.13 2.72
N ASN A 63 12.97 -12.12 1.85
CA ASN A 63 14.01 -12.84 1.12
C ASN A 63 14.11 -12.47 -0.37
N ASP A 64 13.39 -11.45 -0.87
CA ASP A 64 13.39 -10.95 -2.27
C ASP A 64 13.17 -12.01 -3.38
N LYS A 65 12.84 -13.25 -2.99
CA LYS A 65 12.62 -14.37 -3.90
C LYS A 65 11.15 -14.59 -4.23
N ASN A 66 10.28 -13.96 -3.46
CA ASN A 66 8.84 -14.18 -3.49
C ASN A 66 8.11 -12.84 -3.37
N ASN A 67 7.03 -12.69 -4.12
CA ASN A 67 6.15 -11.54 -4.07
C ASN A 67 4.75 -11.97 -3.71
N THR A 68 4.23 -11.44 -2.62
CA THR A 68 2.85 -11.69 -2.22
C THR A 68 1.94 -10.58 -2.73
N ILE A 69 0.84 -10.94 -3.37
CA ILE A 69 -0.14 -10.00 -3.92
C ILE A 69 -1.42 -10.10 -3.10
N LEU A 70 -1.92 -8.92 -2.69
CA LEU A 70 -3.23 -8.72 -2.09
C LEU A 70 -4.12 -7.97 -3.08
N GLN A 71 -5.37 -8.38 -3.20
CA GLN A 71 -6.37 -7.72 -4.04
C GLN A 71 -7.42 -7.02 -3.17
N ILE A 72 -7.69 -5.75 -3.47
CA ILE A 72 -8.70 -4.94 -2.81
C ILE A 72 -9.73 -4.51 -3.86
N PHE A 73 -10.97 -4.96 -3.73
CA PHE A 73 -12.07 -4.54 -4.60
C PHE A 73 -12.66 -3.21 -4.12
N SER A 74 -12.70 -2.19 -4.99
CA SER A 74 -13.23 -0.89 -4.61
C SER A 74 -13.69 -0.07 -5.82
N ARG A 75 -14.92 0.48 -5.75
CA ARG A 75 -15.39 1.50 -6.70
C ARG A 75 -14.69 2.86 -6.51
N GLN A 76 -14.07 3.06 -5.35
CA GLN A 76 -13.34 4.29 -5.00
C GLN A 76 -11.83 4.18 -5.34
N TYR A 77 -11.42 3.21 -6.16
CA TYR A 77 -10.01 2.98 -6.48
C TYR A 77 -9.30 4.25 -7.00
N LYS A 78 -9.96 5.06 -7.83
CA LYS A 78 -9.40 6.33 -8.34
C LYS A 78 -9.10 7.32 -7.22
N LEU A 79 -9.98 7.42 -6.22
CA LEU A 79 -9.78 8.29 -5.08
C LEU A 79 -8.58 7.82 -4.26
N ILE A 80 -8.50 6.51 -3.99
CA ILE A 80 -7.37 5.90 -3.26
C ILE A 80 -6.06 6.18 -4.01
N GLU A 81 -6.03 5.94 -5.33
CA GLU A 81 -4.87 6.20 -6.18
C GLU A 81 -4.44 7.67 -6.17
N GLN A 82 -5.39 8.61 -6.28
CA GLN A 82 -5.08 10.04 -6.21
C GLN A 82 -4.49 10.45 -4.86
N ILE A 83 -5.02 9.93 -3.75
CA ILE A 83 -4.51 10.22 -2.40
C ILE A 83 -3.10 9.63 -2.24
N LEU A 84 -2.87 8.40 -2.70
CA LEU A 84 -1.54 7.77 -2.68
C LEU A 84 -0.51 8.59 -3.44
N ASN A 85 -0.83 8.99 -4.68
CA ASN A 85 0.05 9.82 -5.50
C ASN A 85 0.35 11.16 -4.83
N SER A 86 -0.66 11.80 -4.22
CA SER A 86 -0.48 13.08 -3.50
C SER A 86 0.54 12.95 -2.37
N PHE A 87 0.44 11.92 -1.53
CA PHE A 87 1.38 11.74 -0.42
C PHE A 87 2.80 11.40 -0.90
N ILE A 88 2.94 10.61 -1.96
CA ILE A 88 4.24 10.27 -2.55
C ILE A 88 4.91 11.50 -3.17
N ASP A 89 4.13 12.33 -3.88
CA ASP A 89 4.65 13.55 -4.48
C ASP A 89 5.06 14.58 -3.41
N ASP A 90 4.29 14.70 -2.32
CA ASP A 90 4.65 15.56 -1.20
C ASP A 90 5.91 15.07 -0.47
N ALA A 91 6.07 13.74 -0.30
CA ALA A 91 7.29 13.16 0.26
C ALA A 91 8.54 13.45 -0.59
N LYS A 92 8.42 13.35 -1.93
CA LYS A 92 9.51 13.69 -2.86
C LYS A 92 9.89 15.16 -2.80
N LYS A 93 8.91 16.06 -2.71
CA LYS A 93 9.16 17.51 -2.60
C LYS A 93 9.93 17.83 -1.32
N SER A 94 9.56 17.24 -0.19
CA SER A 94 10.26 17.45 1.08
C SER A 94 11.75 17.11 0.98
N LEU A 95 12.13 16.05 0.26
CA LEU A 95 13.53 15.67 0.06
C LEU A 95 14.29 16.60 -0.89
N SER A 96 13.58 17.23 -1.83
CA SER A 96 14.19 18.16 -2.80
C SER A 96 14.46 19.56 -2.25
N VAL A 97 13.83 19.93 -1.13
CA VAL A 97 13.98 21.26 -0.50
C VAL A 97 15.21 21.35 0.41
N ASP A 98 15.87 20.23 0.72
CA ASP A 98 17.12 20.20 1.51
C ASP A 98 18.37 20.65 0.73
N HIS A 99 18.23 21.14 -0.51
CA HIS A 99 19.35 21.61 -1.33
C HIS A 99 19.20 23.07 -1.81
N VAL A 100 18.62 23.94 -0.98
CA VAL A 100 18.79 25.40 -1.15
C VAL A 100 19.83 25.88 -0.14
N SER A 101 21.02 26.19 -0.69
CA SER A 101 22.14 26.84 -0.01
C SER A 101 21.65 28.05 0.79
N CYS A 102 21.76 28.00 2.11
CA CYS A 102 21.64 29.18 2.97
C CYS A 102 23.02 29.83 3.05
N ASP A 103 23.41 30.57 2.02
CA ASP A 103 24.57 31.47 2.11
C ASP A 103 24.17 32.77 2.83
N VAL A 104 24.67 32.86 4.07
CA VAL A 104 25.16 34.04 4.82
C VAL A 104 24.27 35.29 4.89
N VAL A 105 23.74 35.57 6.09
CA VAL A 105 23.73 36.94 6.64
C VAL A 105 24.20 36.89 8.11
N ASP A 106 25.22 37.71 8.37
CA ASP A 106 25.96 37.95 9.61
C ASP A 106 25.11 38.65 10.71
N GLY A 107 25.30 38.25 11.97
CA GLY A 107 24.93 39.08 13.15
C GLY A 107 24.17 38.42 14.32
N GLY A 108 24.90 37.99 15.37
CA GLY A 108 24.59 38.07 16.82
C GLY A 108 23.31 37.43 17.42
N GLY A 109 23.48 36.42 18.30
CA GLY A 109 22.41 35.74 19.08
C GLY A 109 21.80 36.53 20.26
N PRO A 110 21.15 35.92 21.29
CA PRO A 110 20.76 34.50 21.45
C PRO A 110 19.28 34.27 21.89
N LEU A 111 18.78 33.05 21.67
CA LEU A 111 17.70 32.34 22.41
C LEU A 111 16.24 32.88 22.40
N SER A 112 15.39 32.22 21.61
CA SER A 112 14.16 31.55 22.07
C SER A 112 13.66 30.65 20.93
N ALA A 113 14.18 29.43 20.90
CA ALA A 113 13.78 28.38 19.97
C ALA A 113 12.55 27.65 20.52
N GLU A 114 11.36 28.11 20.15
CA GLU A 114 10.18 27.25 20.06
C GLU A 114 9.91 26.90 18.59
N SER A 115 10.97 26.50 17.89
CA SER A 115 10.84 25.62 16.75
C SER A 115 10.63 24.23 17.31
N VAL A 116 9.37 23.82 17.53
CA VAL A 116 9.02 22.40 17.58
C VAL A 116 9.14 21.85 16.16
N SER A 117 10.36 21.87 15.65
CA SER A 117 10.83 21.03 14.57
C SER A 117 11.16 19.71 15.23
N THR A 118 10.14 18.90 15.55
CA THR A 118 10.42 17.46 15.61
C THR A 118 10.69 17.05 14.17
N PRO A 119 11.91 16.62 13.82
CA PRO A 119 12.11 15.96 12.55
C PRO A 119 11.21 14.73 12.59
N PHE A 120 10.30 14.61 11.63
CA PHE A 120 9.50 13.40 11.42
C PHE A 120 10.48 12.23 11.47
N SER A 121 10.45 11.48 12.57
CA SER A 121 11.28 10.30 12.71
C SER A 121 10.72 9.27 11.74
N PHE A 122 11.33 9.18 10.56
CA PHE A 122 11.29 7.98 9.74
C PHE A 122 11.92 6.87 10.58
N GLY A 123 11.07 6.21 11.36
CA GLY A 123 11.51 5.47 12.53
C GLY A 123 10.56 4.34 12.87
N SER A 124 10.08 3.60 11.87
CA SER A 124 9.92 2.16 12.01
C SER A 124 9.65 1.57 10.62
N ASN A 125 10.53 0.71 10.15
CA ASN A 125 10.31 -0.18 9.00
C ASN A 125 9.27 -1.26 9.36
N SER A 126 8.14 -0.86 9.96
CA SER A 126 7.17 -1.78 10.57
C SER A 126 6.06 -2.08 9.58
N LYS A 127 6.43 -2.84 8.57
CA LYS A 127 5.46 -3.56 7.78
C LYS A 127 4.77 -4.60 8.67
N THR A 128 3.47 -4.43 8.87
CA THR A 128 2.65 -5.39 9.63
C THR A 128 1.69 -6.10 8.70
N LEU A 129 1.70 -7.44 8.70
CA LEU A 129 0.83 -8.25 7.83
C LEU A 129 0.20 -9.44 8.58
N ASN A 130 -1.13 -9.44 8.69
CA ASN A 130 -1.88 -10.56 9.27
C ASN A 130 -2.25 -11.62 8.22
N ARG A 131 -1.27 -12.46 7.86
CA ARG A 131 -1.38 -13.48 6.79
C ARG A 131 -2.50 -14.50 6.99
N LYS A 132 -2.91 -14.76 8.24
CA LYS A 132 -3.94 -15.77 8.55
C LYS A 132 -5.36 -15.32 8.18
N LYS A 133 -5.57 -14.02 7.97
CA LYS A 133 -6.89 -13.42 7.74
C LYS A 133 -7.09 -12.88 6.32
N LEU A 134 -6.00 -12.74 5.57
CA LEU A 134 -6.03 -12.21 4.21
C LEU A 134 -5.98 -13.35 3.18
N SER A 135 -6.59 -13.08 2.02
CA SER A 135 -6.55 -13.95 0.86
C SER A 135 -5.40 -13.50 -0.04
N LEU A 136 -4.24 -14.16 0.09
CA LEU A 136 -2.98 -13.77 -0.52
C LEU A 136 -2.54 -14.78 -1.59
N ALA A 137 -1.94 -14.29 -2.68
CA ALA A 137 -1.27 -15.12 -3.68
C ALA A 137 0.21 -14.78 -3.72
N THR A 138 1.08 -15.79 -3.58
CA THR A 138 2.53 -15.62 -3.60
C THR A 138 3.10 -16.19 -4.89
N PHE A 139 3.97 -15.42 -5.52
CA PHE A 139 4.64 -15.73 -6.77
C PHE A 139 6.14 -15.77 -6.55
N ASP A 140 6.84 -16.66 -7.25
CA ASP A 140 8.30 -16.64 -7.30
C ASP A 140 8.82 -15.62 -8.31
N ASN A 141 10.14 -15.49 -8.40
CA ASN A 141 10.81 -14.58 -9.35
C ASN A 141 10.58 -14.92 -10.83
N SER A 142 10.13 -16.14 -11.15
CA SER A 142 9.76 -16.53 -12.51
C SER A 142 8.31 -16.16 -12.86
N GLY A 143 7.55 -15.63 -11.89
CA GLY A 143 6.13 -15.34 -12.03
C GLY A 143 5.24 -16.57 -11.82
N GLN A 144 5.80 -17.71 -11.39
CA GLN A 144 5.01 -18.90 -11.08
C GLN A 144 4.34 -18.71 -9.72
N CYS A 145 3.04 -19.00 -9.65
CA CYS A 145 2.31 -18.95 -8.39
C CYS A 145 2.64 -20.17 -7.52
N ILE A 146 3.31 -19.94 -6.40
CA ILE A 146 3.79 -20.97 -5.48
C ILE A 146 2.91 -21.14 -4.25
N ASN A 147 2.09 -20.15 -3.92
CA ASN A 147 1.14 -20.25 -2.81
C ASN A 147 -0.13 -19.44 -3.10
N LYS A 148 -1.27 -19.98 -2.70
CA LYS A 148 -2.55 -19.28 -2.69
C LYS A 148 -3.25 -19.55 -1.37
N THR A 149 -3.65 -18.49 -0.70
CA THR A 149 -4.50 -18.52 0.48
C THR A 149 -5.80 -17.77 0.15
N GLY A 150 -6.93 -18.31 0.58
CA GLY A 150 -8.24 -17.69 0.34
C GLY A 150 -8.86 -17.88 -1.06
N SER A 151 -9.61 -16.87 -1.52
CA SER A 151 -10.50 -16.89 -2.70
C SER A 151 -9.78 -17.13 -4.05
N TRP A 152 -8.46 -16.88 -4.11
CA TRP A 152 -7.61 -17.08 -5.30
C TRP A 152 -7.52 -18.53 -5.80
N VAL A 153 -7.92 -19.52 -4.99
CA VAL A 153 -7.96 -20.94 -5.40
C VAL A 153 -9.01 -21.19 -6.49
N ARG A 154 -10.04 -20.34 -6.61
CA ARG A 154 -11.18 -20.59 -7.52
C ARG A 154 -11.10 -19.87 -8.88
N SER A 155 -10.24 -18.88 -9.05
CA SER A 155 -10.13 -18.12 -10.31
C SER A 155 -9.41 -18.86 -11.45
N GLN A 156 -8.96 -20.11 -11.24
CA GLN A 156 -8.31 -20.94 -12.27
C GLN A 156 -9.26 -21.87 -13.03
N HIS A 157 -10.57 -21.87 -12.73
CA HIS A 157 -11.52 -22.54 -13.63
C HIS A 157 -11.91 -21.60 -14.78
N ARG A 158 -11.26 -21.83 -15.92
CA ARG A 158 -11.41 -21.20 -17.25
C ARG A 158 -10.88 -19.76 -17.38
N ARG A 159 -9.60 -19.66 -17.72
CA ARG A 159 -9.17 -18.93 -18.93
C ARG A 159 -8.01 -19.70 -19.58
N THR A 160 -8.35 -20.64 -20.45
CA THR A 160 -7.46 -21.05 -21.53
C THR A 160 -7.28 -19.82 -22.42
N ILE A 161 -6.06 -19.33 -22.51
CA ILE A 161 -5.66 -18.34 -23.50
C ILE A 161 -5.44 -19.14 -24.78
N ASN A 162 -6.29 -18.92 -25.79
CA ASN A 162 -5.95 -19.16 -27.18
C ASN A 162 -5.47 -17.85 -27.78
#